data_AF-A0A4Y8CW79-F1
#
_entry.id   AF-A0A4Y8CW79-F1
#
_cell.length_a   1.000
_cell.length_b   1.000
_cell.length_c   1.000
_cell.angle_alpha   90.00
_cell.angle_beta   90.00
_cell.angle_gamma   90.00
#
_symmetry.space_group_name_H-M   'P 1'
#
loop_
_entity.id
_entity.type
_entity.pdbx_description
1 polymer ?
#
loop_
_entity_poly.entity_id
_entity_poly.type
_entity_poly.pdbx_seq_one_letter_code
_entity_poly.pdbx_strand_id
1 'polypeptide(L)'
;MDKSSLIVEHDTSSLSGRRNSANPHMPVGSSAEQFRVTQSETPMFAESKVIKCVSCPKQHAMSVQAQTLAEWVTELNDTLSIQTSAEIALKAVHEQVDSSLVVKINHNIYTYDQFEPGLQYVRSSGTMIQDTFSVLLQWENPEKSDDVVAVLSKTTFKENATSKVTKKTNVILWEVKWIDGKRKLSGQTGVEAA
;
A
#
# COMPACT_ATOMS: atom_id res chain seq x y z
N MET A 1 -37.22 -8.05 -13.71
CA MET A 1 -35.79 -7.75 -13.46
C MET A 1 -35.72 -7.18 -12.07
N ASP A 2 -35.48 -8.06 -11.10
CA ASP A 2 -35.48 -7.74 -9.67
C ASP A 2 -34.24 -6.92 -9.30
N LYS A 3 -34.47 -5.80 -8.63
CA LYS A 3 -33.44 -5.02 -7.95
C LYS A 3 -33.38 -5.52 -6.50
N SER A 4 -32.50 -6.47 -6.24
CA SER A 4 -32.12 -6.84 -4.88
C SER A 4 -31.24 -5.73 -4.30
N SER A 5 -31.82 -4.91 -3.44
CA SER A 5 -31.15 -3.93 -2.58
C SER A 5 -30.35 -4.66 -1.51
N LEU A 6 -29.02 -4.52 -1.52
CA LEU A 6 -28.17 -4.93 -0.40
C LEU A 6 -28.32 -3.92 0.74
N ILE A 7 -29.00 -4.34 1.80
CA ILE A 7 -29.02 -3.68 3.10
C ILE A 7 -27.81 -4.23 3.86
N VAL A 8 -26.86 -3.36 4.22
CA VAL A 8 -25.81 -3.71 5.17
C VAL A 8 -26.39 -3.47 6.56
N GLU A 9 -26.84 -4.54 7.22
CA GLU A 9 -27.24 -4.50 8.62
C GLU A 9 -26.00 -4.42 9.51
N HIS A 10 -25.98 -3.45 10.42
CA HIS A 10 -24.99 -3.35 11.49
C HIS A 10 -25.44 -4.24 12.65
N ASP A 11 -24.81 -5.39 12.80
CA ASP A 11 -25.07 -6.29 13.92
C ASP A 11 -24.25 -5.87 15.16
N THR A 12 -24.95 -5.45 16.20
CA THR A 12 -24.38 -5.17 17.53
C THR A 12 -24.55 -6.40 18.40
N SER A 13 -23.47 -7.16 18.63
CA SER A 13 -23.46 -8.16 19.70
C SER A 13 -22.16 -8.10 20.49
N SER A 14 -22.30 -7.62 21.72
CA SER A 14 -21.40 -7.88 22.84
C SER A 14 -21.27 -9.38 23.11
N LEU A 15 -20.07 -9.87 23.44
CA LEU A 15 -19.89 -10.94 24.43
C LEU A 15 -18.43 -10.94 24.91
N SER A 16 -18.29 -10.81 26.23
CA SER A 16 -17.04 -10.92 26.97
C SER A 16 -16.88 -12.36 27.49
N GLY A 17 -15.63 -12.84 27.60
CA GLY A 17 -15.28 -13.81 28.66
C GLY A 17 -14.42 -15.02 28.30
N ARG A 18 -13.15 -14.93 28.72
CA ARG A 18 -12.32 -15.95 29.44
C ARG A 18 -11.56 -17.07 28.68
N ARG A 19 -10.22 -16.86 28.70
CA ARG A 19 -9.13 -17.61 29.38
C ARG A 19 -8.62 -18.99 28.91
N ASN A 20 -7.28 -19.09 29.08
CA ASN A 20 -6.37 -20.23 29.31
C ASN A 20 -5.73 -20.85 28.04
N SER A 21 -4.42 -20.69 27.81
CA SER A 21 -3.25 -21.31 28.49
C SER A 21 -2.76 -22.53 27.71
N ALA A 22 -1.53 -22.47 27.18
CA ALA A 22 -0.43 -23.39 27.49
C ALA A 22 0.68 -23.27 26.44
N ASN A 23 1.88 -22.98 26.93
CA ASN A 23 3.16 -23.15 26.26
C ASN A 23 3.61 -24.61 26.44
N PRO A 24 4.39 -25.19 25.52
CA PRO A 24 5.62 -25.82 26.00
C PRO A 24 6.86 -25.61 25.11
N HIS A 25 7.99 -25.75 25.82
CA HIS A 25 9.41 -25.60 25.50
C HIS A 25 10.01 -26.56 24.45
N MET A 26 10.95 -26.01 23.64
CA MET A 26 12.33 -26.49 23.28
C MET A 26 12.49 -27.76 22.39
N PRO A 27 13.62 -27.96 21.64
CA PRO A 27 14.99 -27.47 21.91
C PRO A 27 15.90 -27.02 20.73
N VAL A 28 17.01 -26.44 21.19
CA VAL A 28 18.38 -26.20 20.69
C VAL A 28 18.94 -27.09 19.56
N GLY A 29 19.65 -26.45 18.63
CA GLY A 29 20.79 -26.96 17.83
C GLY A 29 21.32 -25.82 16.94
N SER A 30 22.44 -25.14 17.21
CA SER A 30 23.86 -25.54 17.15
C SER A 30 24.30 -26.13 15.80
N SER A 31 24.79 -25.29 14.89
CA SER A 31 26.13 -25.50 14.29
C SER A 31 26.60 -24.25 13.56
N ALA A 32 27.83 -23.85 13.85
CA ALA A 32 28.60 -22.88 13.10
C ALA A 32 29.13 -23.54 11.83
N GLU A 33 29.20 -22.80 10.72
CA GLU A 33 30.24 -23.02 9.73
C GLU A 33 30.73 -21.67 9.18
N GLN A 34 32.02 -21.45 9.42
CA GLN A 34 32.81 -20.34 8.93
C GLN A 34 33.23 -20.65 7.49
N PHE A 35 32.99 -19.74 6.55
CA PHE A 35 33.76 -19.69 5.31
C PHE A 35 34.48 -18.35 5.22
N ARG A 36 35.78 -18.40 5.49
CA ARG A 36 36.77 -17.42 5.07
C ARG A 36 37.25 -17.84 3.68
N VAL A 37 37.17 -16.95 2.69
CA VAL A 37 38.08 -16.98 1.54
C VAL A 37 38.67 -15.58 1.38
N THR A 38 40.00 -15.59 1.31
CA THR A 38 40.94 -14.49 1.30
C THR A 38 41.03 -13.76 -0.04
N GLN A 39 41.48 -12.52 0.07
CA GLN A 39 41.95 -11.57 -0.95
C GLN A 39 42.98 -12.16 -1.92
N SER A 40 42.97 -11.68 -3.16
CA SER A 40 44.11 -11.20 -3.97
C SER A 40 43.55 -10.91 -5.39
N GLU A 41 44.04 -10.03 -6.24
CA GLU A 41 45.16 -9.10 -6.26
C GLU A 41 44.90 -8.15 -7.45
N THR A 42 45.25 -6.89 -7.29
CA THR A 42 45.29 -5.87 -8.34
C THR A 42 46.59 -5.98 -9.14
N PRO A 43 46.57 -5.78 -10.46
CA PRO A 43 47.63 -5.00 -11.13
C PRO A 43 47.01 -3.82 -11.89
N MET A 44 47.34 -2.58 -11.55
CA MET A 44 48.48 -1.79 -12.01
C MET A 44 48.55 -1.54 -13.53
N PHE A 45 48.19 -0.30 -13.87
CA PHE A 45 48.74 0.59 -14.91
C PHE A 45 48.96 0.05 -16.33
N ALA A 46 48.12 0.55 -17.25
CA ALA A 46 48.53 0.83 -18.62
C ALA A 46 48.18 2.29 -18.96
N GLU A 47 49.17 2.99 -19.50
CA GLU A 47 49.16 4.41 -19.84
C GLU A 47 48.31 4.76 -21.06
N SER A 48 47.69 5.94 -20.98
CA SER A 48 47.51 6.96 -22.02
C SER A 48 47.16 6.54 -23.45
N LYS A 49 45.86 6.74 -23.76
CA LYS A 49 45.48 7.49 -24.96
C LYS A 49 44.51 8.60 -24.57
N VAL A 50 44.96 9.85 -24.65
CA VAL A 50 44.08 11.02 -24.61
C VAL A 50 43.32 11.06 -25.94
N ILE A 51 42.18 10.40 -25.97
CA ILE A 51 41.17 10.61 -27.01
C ILE A 51 40.45 11.90 -26.61
N LYS A 52 40.64 12.97 -27.40
CA LYS A 52 39.80 14.17 -27.31
C LYS A 52 38.37 13.76 -27.65
N CYS A 53 37.56 13.49 -26.63
CA CYS A 53 36.12 13.42 -26.77
C CYS A 53 35.64 14.80 -27.24
N VAL A 54 35.20 14.85 -28.50
CA VAL A 54 34.35 15.93 -29.00
C VAL A 54 33.20 16.05 -28.00
N SER A 55 33.02 17.26 -27.48
CA SER A 55 31.97 17.64 -26.53
C SER A 55 30.66 16.90 -26.81
N CYS A 56 30.39 15.85 -26.05
CA CYS A 56 29.02 15.33 -25.94
C CYS A 56 28.18 16.47 -25.34
N PRO A 57 27.02 16.81 -25.92
CA PRO A 57 26.07 17.63 -25.18
C PRO A 57 25.83 16.91 -23.86
N LYS A 58 26.01 17.63 -22.75
CA LYS A 58 25.57 17.19 -21.42
C LYS A 58 24.09 16.84 -21.57
N GLN A 59 23.80 15.57 -21.82
CA GLN A 59 22.56 14.99 -21.40
C GLN A 59 22.64 15.01 -19.89
N HIS A 60 22.14 16.11 -19.32
CA HIS A 60 21.58 16.05 -17.99
C HIS A 60 20.54 14.94 -18.04
N ALA A 61 20.94 13.73 -17.69
CA ALA A 61 20.01 12.75 -17.17
C ALA A 61 19.37 13.48 -16.00
N MET A 62 18.19 14.06 -16.24
CA MET A 62 17.28 14.42 -15.17
C MET A 62 17.03 13.09 -14.48
N SER A 63 17.78 12.85 -13.41
CA SER A 63 17.42 11.86 -12.41
C SER A 63 16.06 12.34 -11.92
N VAL A 64 15.00 11.83 -12.56
CA VAL A 64 13.66 11.89 -12.01
C VAL A 64 13.82 11.14 -10.70
N GLN A 65 13.88 11.86 -9.58
CA GLN A 65 13.88 11.23 -8.28
C GLN A 65 12.65 10.33 -8.26
N ALA A 66 12.91 9.02 -8.24
CA ALA A 66 11.84 8.04 -8.14
C ALA A 66 11.08 8.37 -6.86
N GLN A 67 9.77 8.57 -6.98
CA GLN A 67 8.90 8.79 -5.83
C GLN A 67 9.12 7.66 -4.82
N THR A 68 9.24 8.00 -3.54
CA THR A 68 9.36 6.98 -2.48
C THR A 68 8.07 6.19 -2.36
N LEU A 69 8.13 4.98 -1.81
CA LEU A 69 6.93 4.17 -1.59
C LEU A 69 5.91 4.88 -0.68
N ALA A 70 6.37 5.55 0.36
CA ALA A 70 5.52 6.33 1.27
C ALA A 70 4.77 7.46 0.56
N GLU A 71 5.47 8.22 -0.28
CA GLU A 71 4.87 9.30 -1.09
C GLU A 71 3.85 8.73 -2.08
N TRP A 72 4.19 7.63 -2.75
CA TRP A 72 3.31 6.99 -3.71
C TRP A 72 2.01 6.48 -3.06
N VAL A 73 2.09 5.81 -1.91
CA VAL A 73 0.90 5.33 -1.18
C VAL A 73 0.05 6.50 -0.68
N THR A 74 0.68 7.59 -0.23
CA THR A 74 -0.03 8.79 0.21
C THR A 74 -0.79 9.45 -0.94
N GLU A 75 -0.13 9.64 -2.08
CA GLU A 75 -0.75 10.20 -3.28
C GLU A 75 -1.89 9.32 -3.80
N LEU A 76 -1.71 7.99 -3.80
CA LEU A 76 -2.76 7.06 -4.21
C LEU A 76 -3.96 7.15 -3.27
N ASN A 77 -3.75 7.16 -1.94
CA ASN A 77 -4.84 7.34 -0.97
C ASN A 77 -5.60 8.65 -1.21
N ASP A 78 -4.87 9.75 -1.40
CA ASP A 78 -5.48 11.06 -1.65
C ASP A 78 -6.29 11.06 -2.95
N THR A 79 -5.76 10.41 -3.99
CA THR A 79 -6.42 10.31 -5.30
C THR A 79 -7.68 9.44 -5.27
N LEU A 80 -7.66 8.33 -4.55
CA LEU A 80 -8.80 7.43 -4.44
C LEU A 80 -9.86 7.99 -3.49
N SER A 81 -9.46 8.48 -2.33
CA SER A 81 -10.36 8.71 -1.20
C SER A 81 -10.67 10.19 -0.93
N ILE A 82 -9.74 11.11 -1.18
CA ILE A 82 -9.81 12.48 -0.64
C ILE A 82 -10.15 13.53 -1.71
N GLN A 83 -9.53 13.45 -2.89
CA GLN A 83 -9.85 14.35 -3.98
C GLN A 83 -11.34 14.21 -4.38
N THR A 84 -11.94 15.27 -4.90
CA THR A 84 -13.40 15.36 -5.09
C THR A 84 -13.90 14.87 -6.45
N SER A 85 -13.05 14.76 -7.47
CA SER A 85 -13.42 14.32 -8.81
C SER A 85 -13.57 12.80 -8.90
N ALA A 86 -14.80 12.33 -9.16
CA ALA A 86 -15.04 10.89 -9.38
C ALA A 86 -14.25 10.34 -10.58
N GLU A 87 -14.07 11.14 -11.64
CA GLU A 87 -13.31 10.75 -12.83
C GLU A 87 -11.84 10.49 -12.52
N ILE A 88 -11.21 11.37 -11.72
CA ILE A 88 -9.80 11.23 -11.34
C ILE A 88 -9.61 9.97 -10.47
N ALA A 89 -10.50 9.74 -9.48
CA ALA A 89 -10.46 8.52 -8.68
C ALA A 89 -10.62 7.27 -9.53
N LEU A 90 -11.61 7.24 -10.42
CA LEU A 90 -11.88 6.08 -11.27
C LEU A 90 -10.71 5.79 -12.21
N LYS A 91 -10.15 6.82 -12.83
CA LYS A 91 -8.94 6.69 -13.64
C LYS A 91 -7.78 6.10 -12.82
N ALA A 92 -7.57 6.57 -11.59
CA ALA A 92 -6.54 6.03 -10.71
C ALA A 92 -6.78 4.56 -10.33
N VAL A 93 -8.04 4.13 -10.16
CA VAL A 93 -8.36 2.70 -9.98
C VAL A 93 -7.87 1.89 -11.18
N HIS A 94 -8.18 2.31 -12.40
CA HIS A 94 -7.78 1.55 -13.59
C HIS A 94 -6.26 1.58 -13.85
N GLU A 95 -5.58 2.66 -13.49
CA GLU A 95 -4.15 2.84 -13.77
C GLU A 95 -3.23 2.30 -12.66
N GLN A 96 -3.65 2.43 -11.40
CA GLN A 96 -2.79 2.23 -10.22
C GLN A 96 -3.25 1.10 -9.30
N VAL A 97 -4.39 0.47 -9.58
CA VAL A 97 -4.86 -0.71 -8.84
C VAL A 97 -4.80 -1.92 -9.76
N ASP A 98 -4.20 -3.00 -9.27
CA ASP A 98 -4.13 -4.25 -10.02
C ASP A 98 -5.47 -5.00 -9.98
N SER A 99 -5.84 -5.62 -11.10
CA SER A 99 -7.09 -6.39 -11.21
C SER A 99 -7.15 -7.60 -10.26
N SER A 100 -6.01 -8.07 -9.73
CA SER A 100 -5.96 -9.11 -8.70
C SER A 100 -6.21 -8.57 -7.28
N LEU A 101 -6.59 -7.30 -7.12
CA LEU A 101 -6.78 -6.67 -5.81
C LEU A 101 -7.71 -7.51 -4.92
N VAL A 102 -7.24 -7.75 -3.70
CA VAL A 102 -8.06 -8.25 -2.59
C VAL A 102 -7.98 -7.26 -1.43
N VAL A 103 -9.12 -6.72 -1.04
CA VAL A 103 -9.25 -5.84 0.12
C VAL A 103 -9.91 -6.60 1.26
N LYS A 104 -9.28 -6.62 2.42
CA LYS A 104 -9.81 -7.23 3.64
C LYS A 104 -10.01 -6.13 4.68
N ILE A 105 -11.21 -5.97 5.20
CA ILE A 105 -11.52 -4.99 6.25
C ILE A 105 -12.25 -5.73 7.37
N ASN A 106 -11.61 -5.80 8.55
CA ASN A 106 -12.07 -6.64 9.65
C ASN A 106 -12.31 -8.09 9.17
N HIS A 107 -13.57 -8.56 9.14
CA HIS A 107 -13.94 -9.90 8.66
C HIS A 107 -14.42 -9.94 7.21
N ASN A 108 -14.56 -8.79 6.55
CA ASN A 108 -15.08 -8.68 5.20
C ASN A 108 -13.96 -8.75 4.17
N ILE A 109 -14.25 -9.38 3.02
CA ILE A 109 -13.34 -9.52 1.89
C ILE A 109 -14.02 -8.96 0.65
N TYR A 110 -13.31 -8.13 -0.09
CA TYR A 110 -13.75 -7.50 -1.33
C TYR A 110 -12.73 -7.76 -2.45
N THR A 111 -13.20 -8.21 -3.60
CA THR A 111 -12.39 -8.31 -4.83
C THR A 111 -12.30 -6.97 -5.55
N TYR A 112 -11.46 -6.86 -6.58
CA TYR A 112 -11.42 -5.69 -7.47
C TYR A 112 -12.82 -5.27 -7.97
N ASP A 113 -13.61 -6.23 -8.46
CA ASP A 113 -14.97 -6.00 -8.96
C ASP A 113 -15.95 -5.47 -7.91
N GLN A 114 -15.65 -5.68 -6.62
CA GLN A 114 -16.42 -5.12 -5.50
C GLN A 114 -15.82 -3.82 -4.98
N PHE A 115 -14.50 -3.68 -5.06
CA PHE A 115 -13.75 -2.51 -4.62
C PHE A 115 -14.11 -1.28 -5.46
N GLU A 116 -14.08 -1.37 -6.78
CA GLU A 116 -14.37 -0.23 -7.66
C GLU A 116 -15.78 0.37 -7.43
N PRO A 117 -16.89 -0.40 -7.51
CA PRO A 117 -18.21 0.15 -7.22
C PRO A 117 -18.38 0.54 -5.74
N GLY A 118 -17.69 -0.14 -4.82
CA GLY A 118 -17.66 0.23 -3.41
C GLY A 118 -17.04 1.62 -3.17
N LEU A 119 -15.91 1.90 -3.82
CA LEU A 119 -15.26 3.21 -3.78
C LEU A 119 -16.18 4.30 -4.34
N GLN A 120 -16.80 4.05 -5.49
CA GLN A 120 -17.77 4.98 -6.08
C GLN A 120 -18.95 5.25 -5.15
N TYR A 121 -19.48 4.21 -4.50
CA TYR A 121 -20.57 4.34 -3.53
C TYR A 121 -20.17 5.24 -2.35
N VAL A 122 -19.03 5.00 -1.71
CA VAL A 122 -18.55 5.83 -0.59
C VAL A 122 -18.39 7.29 -1.02
N ARG A 123 -17.83 7.53 -2.22
CA ARG A 123 -17.61 8.89 -2.75
C ARG A 123 -18.91 9.61 -3.12
N SER A 124 -19.94 8.88 -3.55
CA SER A 124 -21.25 9.45 -3.87
C SER A 124 -22.11 9.71 -2.62
N SER A 125 -21.93 8.91 -1.57
CA SER A 125 -22.73 8.98 -0.36
C SER A 125 -22.27 10.05 0.64
N GLY A 126 -21.04 10.55 0.51
CA GLY A 126 -20.52 11.57 1.42
C GLY A 126 -19.19 12.16 1.01
N THR A 127 -18.67 13.03 1.88
CA THR A 127 -17.34 13.62 1.75
C THR A 127 -16.40 12.99 2.77
N MET A 128 -15.22 12.56 2.31
CA MET A 128 -14.16 12.06 3.18
C MET A 128 -13.09 13.12 3.37
N ILE A 129 -12.69 13.34 4.62
CA ILE A 129 -11.62 14.25 5.02
C ILE A 129 -10.53 13.41 5.68
N GLN A 130 -9.29 13.57 5.23
CA GLN A 130 -8.14 12.92 5.85
C GLN A 130 -7.66 13.79 7.02
N ASP A 131 -7.87 13.31 8.25
CA ASP A 131 -7.37 14.00 9.45
C ASP A 131 -5.89 13.67 9.67
N THR A 132 -5.49 12.42 9.40
CA THR A 132 -4.10 11.96 9.52
C THR A 132 -3.87 10.78 8.59
N PHE A 133 -2.78 10.78 7.84
CA PHE A 133 -2.29 9.62 7.11
C PHE A 133 -0.79 9.47 7.40
N SER A 134 -0.42 8.45 8.17
CA SER A 134 0.96 8.28 8.65
C SER A 134 1.47 6.90 8.31
N VAL A 135 2.60 6.84 7.61
CA VAL A 135 3.34 5.59 7.41
C VAL A 135 3.97 5.18 8.74
N LEU A 136 3.60 3.99 9.21
CA LEU A 136 4.11 3.40 10.45
C LEU A 136 5.36 2.56 10.20
N LEU A 137 5.32 1.79 9.11
CA LEU A 137 6.38 0.90 8.69
C LEU A 137 6.30 0.72 7.17
N GLN A 138 7.45 0.60 6.53
CA GLN A 138 7.53 0.23 5.13
C GLN A 138 8.62 -0.83 4.94
N TRP A 139 8.40 -1.70 3.96
CA TRP A 139 9.37 -2.67 3.51
C TRP A 139 9.36 -2.70 1.99
N GLU A 140 10.52 -2.47 1.39
CA GLU A 140 10.73 -2.56 -0.05
C GLU A 140 11.62 -3.77 -0.32
N ASN A 141 11.24 -4.58 -1.32
CA ASN A 141 12.05 -5.72 -1.70
C ASN A 141 13.01 -5.32 -2.85
N PRO A 142 14.33 -5.33 -2.64
CA PRO A 142 15.27 -4.98 -3.71
C PRO A 142 15.38 -6.07 -4.79
N GLU A 143 14.93 -7.29 -4.52
CA GLU A 143 15.07 -8.46 -5.40
C GLU A 143 13.76 -8.86 -6.08
N LYS A 144 12.61 -8.48 -5.52
CA LYS A 144 11.28 -8.78 -6.06
C LYS A 144 10.49 -7.51 -6.25
N SER A 145 9.48 -7.58 -7.10
CA SER A 145 8.55 -6.50 -7.37
C SER A 145 7.56 -6.19 -6.25
N ASP A 146 7.70 -6.77 -5.06
CA ASP A 146 6.67 -6.74 -4.02
C ASP A 146 7.11 -5.87 -2.83
N ASP A 147 6.35 -4.80 -2.59
CA ASP A 147 6.56 -3.81 -1.55
C ASP A 147 5.37 -3.80 -0.59
N VAL A 148 5.58 -3.41 0.68
CA VAL A 148 4.53 -3.38 1.70
C VAL A 148 4.64 -2.13 2.57
N VAL A 149 3.50 -1.48 2.84
CA VAL A 149 3.41 -0.31 3.73
C VAL A 149 2.31 -0.50 4.77
N ALA A 150 2.63 -0.31 6.04
CA ALA A 150 1.64 -0.18 7.10
C ALA A 150 1.38 1.31 7.37
N VAL A 151 0.12 1.71 7.37
CA VAL A 151 -0.31 3.09 7.62
C VAL A 151 -1.33 3.17 8.74
N LEU A 152 -1.28 4.26 9.51
CA LEU A 152 -2.36 4.72 10.38
C LEU A 152 -3.14 5.81 9.65
N SER A 153 -4.43 5.57 9.44
CA SER A 153 -5.34 6.52 8.82
C SER A 153 -6.40 6.96 9.83
N LYS A 154 -6.58 8.27 9.98
CA LYS A 154 -7.72 8.87 10.69
C LYS A 154 -8.50 9.71 9.70
N THR A 155 -9.79 9.44 9.60
CA THR A 155 -10.67 10.13 8.64
C THR A 155 -11.95 10.60 9.30
N THR A 156 -12.48 11.67 8.75
CA THR A 156 -13.81 12.17 9.05
C THR A 156 -14.67 12.02 7.80
N PHE A 157 -15.75 11.24 7.89
CA PHE A 157 -16.72 11.07 6.82
C PHE A 157 -18.01 11.82 7.17
N LYS A 158 -18.45 12.68 6.24
CA LYS A 158 -19.73 13.39 6.34
C LYS A 158 -20.69 12.85 5.29
N GLU A 159 -21.76 12.21 5.74
CA GLU A 159 -22.80 11.68 4.86
C GLU A 159 -23.62 12.82 4.22
N ASN A 160 -23.87 12.75 2.91
CA ASN A 160 -24.59 13.78 2.17
C ASN A 160 -26.08 13.83 2.56
N ALA A 161 -26.72 12.67 2.71
CA ALA A 161 -28.16 12.58 2.94
C ALA A 161 -28.58 13.09 4.32
N THR A 162 -27.80 12.76 5.36
CA THR A 162 -28.16 13.01 6.76
C THR A 162 -27.32 14.11 7.39
N SER A 163 -26.24 14.53 6.75
CA SER A 163 -25.16 15.34 7.36
C SER A 163 -24.51 14.69 8.59
N LYS A 164 -24.73 13.41 8.85
CA LYS A 164 -24.09 12.67 9.95
C LYS A 164 -22.57 12.64 9.73
N VAL A 165 -21.85 12.98 10.78
CA VAL A 165 -20.38 12.94 10.80
C VAL A 165 -19.92 11.70 11.55
N THR A 166 -19.06 10.92 10.91
CA THR A 166 -18.45 9.72 11.50
C THR A 166 -16.93 9.88 11.45
N LYS A 167 -16.26 9.59 12.56
CA LYS A 167 -14.79 9.55 12.61
C LYS A 167 -14.34 8.11 12.60
N LYS A 168 -13.30 7.79 11.84
CA LYS A 168 -12.71 6.47 11.75
C LYS A 168 -11.24 6.52 12.05
N THR A 169 -10.73 5.45 12.67
CA THR A 169 -9.30 5.21 12.86
C THR A 169 -9.01 3.80 12.38
N ASN A 170 -8.12 3.70 11.40
CA ASN A 170 -7.80 2.48 10.69
C ASN A 170 -6.29 2.24 10.71
N VAL A 171 -5.88 0.99 10.93
CA VAL A 171 -4.52 0.54 10.58
C VAL A 171 -4.64 -0.30 9.33
N ILE A 172 -3.87 0.03 8.30
CA ILE A 172 -4.00 -0.56 6.98
C ILE A 172 -2.64 -1.01 6.49
N LEU A 173 -2.54 -2.27 6.07
CA LEU A 173 -1.42 -2.80 5.30
C LEU A 173 -1.74 -2.69 3.81
N TRP A 174 -0.87 -2.05 3.05
CA TRP A 174 -0.92 -1.90 1.60
C TRP A 174 0.15 -2.79 0.97
N GLU A 175 -0.26 -3.68 0.08
CA GLU A 175 0.62 -4.57 -0.68
C GLU A 175 0.75 -4.03 -2.10
N VAL A 176 1.94 -3.62 -2.47
CA VAL A 176 2.24 -2.90 -3.71
C VAL A 176 3.12 -3.77 -4.60
N LYS A 177 2.83 -3.80 -5.90
CA LYS A 177 3.61 -4.56 -6.88
C LYS A 177 4.09 -3.69 -8.02
N TRP A 178 5.28 -3.99 -8.54
CA TRP A 178 5.76 -3.46 -9.81
C TRP A 178 5.21 -4.29 -10.97
N ILE A 179 4.26 -3.72 -11.70
CA ILE A 179 3.59 -4.35 -12.85
C ILE A 179 3.74 -3.39 -14.04
N ASP A 180 4.28 -3.90 -15.15
CA ASP A 180 4.58 -3.11 -16.36
C ASP A 180 5.43 -1.85 -16.08
N GLY A 181 6.39 -1.99 -15.15
CA GLY A 181 7.30 -0.90 -14.77
C GLY A 181 6.67 0.19 -13.91
N LYS A 182 5.49 -0.04 -13.33
CA LYS A 182 4.81 0.90 -12.43
C LYS A 182 4.37 0.22 -11.14
N ARG A 183 4.37 0.97 -10.03
CA ARG A 183 3.73 0.51 -8.79
C ARG A 183 2.22 0.41 -8.99
N LYS A 184 1.63 -0.67 -8.50
CA LYS A 184 0.18 -0.90 -8.43
C LYS A 184 -0.20 -1.49 -7.08
N LEU A 185 -1.34 -1.07 -6.55
CA LEU A 185 -1.94 -1.66 -5.36
C LEU A 185 -2.49 -3.04 -5.72
N SER A 186 -2.01 -4.08 -5.04
CA SER A 186 -2.39 -5.47 -5.29
C SER A 186 -3.11 -6.14 -4.12
N GLY A 187 -3.05 -5.53 -2.94
CA GLY A 187 -3.70 -6.04 -1.75
C GLY A 187 -3.84 -4.95 -0.69
N GLN A 188 -4.89 -5.04 0.11
CA GLN A 188 -5.09 -4.15 1.25
C GLN A 188 -5.70 -4.94 2.41
N THR A 189 -5.12 -4.84 3.59
CA THR A 189 -5.70 -5.42 4.82
C THR A 189 -5.83 -4.33 5.87
N GLY A 190 -7.06 -3.99 6.24
CA GLY A 190 -7.39 -2.95 7.21
C GLY A 190 -8.12 -3.50 8.44
N VAL A 191 -7.84 -2.91 9.59
CA VAL A 191 -8.67 -3.04 10.79
C VAL A 191 -9.22 -1.66 11.13
N GLU A 192 -10.53 -1.57 11.25
CA GLU A 192 -11.22 -0.35 11.69
C GLU A 192 -11.64 -0.51 13.15
N ALA A 193 -11.36 0.51 13.97
CA ALA A 193 -11.93 0.57 15.32
C ALA A 193 -13.45 0.84 15.23
N ALA A 194 -14.24 0.08 15.99
CA ALA A 194 -15.68 0.25 16.12
C ALA A 194 -16.05 1.52 16.92
#